data_AF-A0A8D0H2C7-F1
#
_entry.id   AF-A0A8D0H2C7-F1
#
_cell.length_a   1.000
_cell.length_b   1.000
_cell.length_c   1.000
_cell.angle_alpha   90.00
_cell.angle_beta   90.00
_cell.angle_gamma   90.00
#
_symmetry.space_group_name_H-M   'P 1'
#
loop_
_entity.id
_entity.type
_entity.pdbx_description
1 polymer ?
#
loop_
_entity_poly.entity_id
_entity_poly.type
_entity_poly.pdbx_seq_one_letter_code
_entity_poly.pdbx_strand_id
1 'polypeptide(L)'
;MVIEDVLSPDTCVCRTDEGRILDDIQEAMLETIIPRKDSDWIMVVLGENAGRVGRILRRDKDRSQALVQLQREEEGRLLTLDYDAVCHYVGGTEDD
;
A
#
# COMPACT_ATOMS: atom_id res chain seq x y z
N MET A 1 1.96 12.38 0.00
CA MET A 1 1.51 12.19 -1.39
C MET A 1 0.73 10.90 -1.47
N VAL A 2 -0.37 10.86 -2.24
CA VAL A 2 -1.27 9.70 -2.37
C VAL A 2 -1.61 9.50 -3.85
N ILE A 3 -1.86 8.26 -4.26
CA ILE A 3 -2.42 7.97 -5.58
C ILE A 3 -3.89 8.37 -5.55
N GLU A 4 -4.28 9.28 -6.44
CA GLU A 4 -5.66 9.74 -6.60
C GLU A 4 -6.40 8.87 -7.63
N ASP A 5 -5.74 8.53 -8.73
CA ASP A 5 -6.29 7.68 -9.80
C ASP A 5 -5.18 6.95 -10.57
N VAL A 6 -5.50 5.84 -11.23
CA VAL A 6 -4.60 5.04 -12.06
C VAL A 6 -5.17 4.96 -13.48
N LEU A 7 -4.49 5.60 -14.44
CA LEU A 7 -5.00 5.81 -15.79
C LEU A 7 -4.57 4.70 -16.76
N SER A 8 -3.38 4.15 -16.55
CA SER A 8 -2.80 3.01 -17.27
C SER A 8 -1.98 2.16 -16.30
N PRO A 9 -1.48 0.98 -16.71
CA PRO A 9 -0.66 0.14 -15.84
C PRO A 9 0.57 0.84 -15.23
N ASP A 10 1.10 1.86 -15.91
CA ASP A 10 2.35 2.55 -15.60
C ASP A 10 2.19 4.06 -15.33
N THR A 11 0.97 4.61 -15.39
CA THR A 11 0.72 6.04 -15.15
C THR A 11 -0.42 6.30 -14.19
N CYS A 12 -0.25 7.31 -13.35
CA CYS A 12 -1.20 7.67 -12.32
C CYS A 12 -1.31 9.19 -12.13
N VAL A 13 -2.41 9.57 -11.47
CA VAL A 13 -2.62 10.91 -10.93
C VAL A 13 -2.31 10.86 -9.44
N CYS A 14 -1.51 11.80 -8.97
CA CYS A 14 -1.13 11.87 -7.57
C CYS A 14 -1.58 13.18 -6.94
N ARG A 15 -2.00 13.11 -5.67
CA ARG A 15 -2.22 14.28 -4.83
C ARG A 15 -1.06 14.46 -3.86
N THR A 16 -0.41 15.61 -3.92
CA THR A 16 0.65 16.00 -2.97
C THR A 16 0.05 16.33 -1.60
N ASP A 17 0.90 16.40 -0.57
CA ASP A 17 0.44 16.76 0.79
C ASP A 17 -0.05 18.21 0.88
N GLU A 18 0.36 19.09 -0.04
CA GLU A 18 -0.18 20.45 -0.22
C GLU A 18 -1.51 20.49 -0.98
N GLY A 19 -2.04 19.34 -1.40
CA GLY A 19 -3.30 19.23 -2.15
C GLY A 19 -3.18 19.44 -3.66
N ARG A 20 -1.98 19.71 -4.20
CA ARG A 20 -1.76 19.83 -5.65
C ARG A 20 -1.95 18.47 -6.33
N ILE A 21 -2.62 18.49 -7.48
CA ILE A 21 -2.75 17.34 -8.38
C ILE A 21 -1.57 17.33 -9.35
N LEU A 22 -0.96 16.16 -9.52
CA LEU A 22 0.10 15.89 -10.49
C LEU A 22 -0.40 14.80 -11.43
N ASP A 23 -0.49 15.14 -12.71
CA ASP A 23 -0.89 14.22 -13.78
C ASP A 23 0.34 13.61 -14.48
N ASP A 24 0.13 12.51 -15.21
CA ASP A 24 1.14 11.81 -16.02
C ASP A 24 2.39 11.37 -15.23
N ILE A 25 2.18 11.01 -13.95
CA ILE A 25 3.25 10.47 -13.11
C ILE A 25 3.47 9.02 -13.50
N GLN A 26 4.68 8.72 -13.94
CA GLN A 26 5.13 7.37 -14.25
C GLN A 26 5.36 6.59 -12.95
N GLU A 27 4.92 5.34 -12.89
CA GLU A 27 5.12 4.44 -11.73
C GLU A 27 6.59 4.39 -11.31
N ALA A 28 7.51 4.35 -12.29
CA ALA A 28 8.95 4.33 -12.06
C ALA A 28 9.52 5.59 -11.36
N MET A 29 8.74 6.65 -11.21
CA MET A 29 9.10 7.86 -10.45
C MET A 29 8.70 7.78 -8.97
N LEU A 30 7.98 6.73 -8.58
CA LEU A 30 7.40 6.56 -7.26
C LEU A 30 8.07 5.42 -6.50
N GLU A 31 7.90 5.46 -5.18
CA GLU A 31 8.35 4.43 -4.25
C GLU A 31 7.22 4.13 -3.28
N THR A 32 7.08 2.88 -2.84
CA THR A 32 6.04 2.54 -1.88
C THR A 32 6.38 3.12 -0.50
N ILE A 33 5.36 3.59 0.20
CA ILE A 33 5.52 4.01 1.60
C ILE A 33 5.11 2.85 2.49
N ILE A 34 6.05 2.31 3.26
CA ILE A 34 5.74 1.35 4.31
C ILE A 34 5.34 2.11 5.57
N PRO A 35 4.12 1.91 6.11
CA PRO A 35 3.65 2.65 7.27
C PRO A 35 4.55 2.43 8.48
N ARG A 36 4.58 3.44 9.35
CA ARG A 36 5.50 3.47 10.50
C ARG A 36 4.91 2.92 11.77
N LYS A 37 3.58 2.98 11.94
CA LYS A 37 2.95 2.47 13.15
C LYS A 37 2.52 1.04 12.89
N ASP A 38 2.62 0.24 13.94
CA ASP A 38 2.05 -1.10 13.91
C ASP A 38 0.52 -0.95 13.83
N SER A 39 -0.14 -1.86 13.12
CA SER A 39 -1.58 -1.85 12.83
C SER A 39 -2.07 -0.79 11.83
N ASP A 40 -1.20 0.02 11.24
CA ASP A 40 -1.57 0.89 10.11
C ASP A 40 -2.05 0.04 8.92
N TRP A 41 -2.96 0.60 8.14
CA TRP A 41 -3.52 -0.06 6.97
C TRP A 41 -2.49 -0.14 5.83
N ILE A 42 -2.50 -1.25 5.12
CA ILE A 42 -1.72 -1.45 3.91
C ILE A 42 -2.59 -1.98 2.78
N MET A 43 -2.14 -1.76 1.56
CA MET A 43 -2.64 -2.43 0.37
C MET A 43 -1.49 -3.23 -0.24
N VAL A 44 -1.80 -4.46 -0.66
CA VAL A 44 -0.89 -5.25 -1.48
C VAL A 44 -0.99 -4.75 -2.91
N VAL A 45 0.14 -4.40 -3.52
CA VAL A 45 0.20 -3.80 -4.88
C VAL A 45 0.78 -4.75 -5.92
N LEU A 46 1.46 -5.82 -5.52
CA LEU A 46 2.05 -6.80 -6.42
C LEU A 46 1.71 -8.25 -6.03
N GLY A 47 1.75 -9.15 -7.01
CA GLY A 47 1.56 -10.59 -6.82
C GLY A 47 0.11 -11.05 -6.71
N GLU A 48 -0.09 -12.30 -6.29
CA GLU A 48 -1.41 -12.98 -6.24
C GLU A 48 -2.44 -12.25 -5.36
N ASN A 49 -1.97 -11.50 -4.37
CA ASN A 49 -2.82 -10.80 -3.40
C ASN A 49 -3.01 -9.31 -3.75
N ALA A 50 -2.59 -8.84 -4.93
CA ALA A 50 -2.71 -7.45 -5.33
C ALA A 50 -4.16 -6.93 -5.23
N GLY A 51 -4.32 -5.69 -4.78
CA GLY A 51 -5.60 -5.03 -4.51
C GLY A 51 -6.23 -5.38 -3.16
N ARG A 52 -5.65 -6.31 -2.39
CA ARG A 52 -6.16 -6.66 -1.06
C ARG A 52 -5.64 -5.70 0.01
N VAL A 53 -6.52 -5.34 0.94
CA VAL A 53 -6.22 -4.48 2.09
C VAL A 53 -6.02 -5.32 3.35
N GLY A 54 -5.12 -4.88 4.21
CA GLY A 54 -4.80 -5.53 5.47
C GLY A 54 -4.12 -4.57 6.44
N ARG A 55 -3.62 -5.10 7.56
CA ARG A 55 -2.86 -4.34 8.55
C ARG A 55 -1.42 -4.81 8.62
N ILE A 56 -0.50 -3.88 8.78
CA ILE A 56 0.88 -4.23 9.09
C ILE A 56 0.99 -4.67 10.55
N LEU A 57 1.64 -5.80 10.80
CA LEU A 57 1.90 -6.29 12.16
C LEU A 57 3.34 -6.03 12.58
N ARG A 58 4.28 -6.19 11.65
CA ARG A 58 5.71 -6.03 11.93
C ARG A 58 6.47 -5.69 10.66
N ARG A 59 7.57 -4.95 10.83
CA ARG A 59 8.58 -4.67 9.81
C ARG A 59 9.89 -5.40 10.13
N ASP A 60 10.47 -6.00 9.11
CA ASP A 60 11.84 -6.49 9.09
C ASP A 60 12.64 -5.63 8.11
N LYS A 61 13.40 -4.67 8.65
CA LYS A 61 14.20 -3.73 7.85
C LYS A 61 15.45 -4.38 7.27
N ASP A 62 15.94 -5.45 7.90
CA ASP A 62 17.16 -6.13 7.46
C ASP A 62 16.86 -6.95 6.20
N ARG A 63 15.63 -7.46 6.08
CA ARG A 63 15.13 -8.22 4.92
C ARG A 63 14.26 -7.41 3.97
N SER A 64 13.96 -6.16 4.28
CA SER A 64 12.99 -5.33 3.53
C SER A 64 11.61 -5.98 3.37
N GLN A 65 11.12 -6.58 4.46
CA GLN A 65 9.86 -7.33 4.48
C GLN A 65 8.90 -6.85 5.56
N ALA A 66 7.61 -7.03 5.32
CA ALA A 66 6.53 -6.75 6.27
C ALA A 66 5.71 -8.02 6.53
N LEU A 67 5.41 -8.27 7.80
CA LEU A 67 4.37 -9.21 8.18
C LEU A 67 3.04 -8.46 8.20
N VAL A 68 2.08 -8.93 7.41
CA VAL A 68 0.76 -8.32 7.26
C VAL A 68 -0.35 -9.31 7.54
N GLN A 69 -1.50 -8.81 8.00
CA GLN A 69 -2.73 -9.56 8.19
C GLN A 69 -3.80 -9.02 7.23
N LEU A 70 -4.30 -9.85 6.32
CA LEU A 70 -5.34 -9.45 5.36
C LEU A 70 -6.73 -9.45 5.98
N GLN A 71 -7.58 -8.49 5.62
CA GLN A 71 -8.87 -8.26 6.29
C GLN A 71 -9.98 -9.26 5.93
N ARG A 72 -10.02 -9.75 4.68
CA ARG A 72 -11.19 -10.45 4.10
C ARG A 72 -11.13 -11.99 4.11
N GLU A 73 -10.28 -12.60 4.93
CA GLU A 73 -10.28 -14.06 5.12
C GLU A 73 -10.80 -14.39 6.52
N GLU A 74 -11.64 -15.42 6.66
CA GLU A 74 -12.34 -15.81 7.90
C GLU A 74 -11.41 -15.96 9.12
N GLU A 75 -10.10 -16.16 8.90
CA GLU A 75 -9.07 -16.27 9.94
C GLU A 75 -7.95 -15.22 9.86
N GLY A 76 -8.08 -14.20 8.99
CA GLY A 76 -7.08 -13.14 8.83
C GLY A 76 -5.71 -13.69 8.43
N ARG A 77 -5.55 -14.09 7.17
CA ARG A 77 -4.32 -14.71 6.66
C ARG A 77 -3.11 -13.80 6.88
N LEU A 78 -2.08 -14.38 7.50
CA LEU A 78 -0.78 -13.76 7.71
C LEU A 78 0.12 -14.01 6.51
N LEU A 79 0.73 -12.95 5.98
CA LEU A 79 1.69 -13.01 4.89
C LEU A 79 2.94 -12.22 5.24
N THR A 80 4.09 -12.76 4.86
CA THR A 80 5.34 -11.98 4.78
C THR A 80 5.50 -11.52 3.34
N LEU A 81 5.53 -10.22 3.12
CA LEU A 81 5.63 -9.59 1.80
C LEU A 81 6.83 -8.65 1.75
N ASP A 82 7.47 -8.53 0.59
CA ASP A 82 8.50 -7.54 0.34
C ASP A 82 7.90 -6.12 0.35
N TYR A 83 8.71 -5.11 0.70
CA TYR A 83 8.27 -3.71 0.73
C TYR A 83 7.78 -3.22 -0.63
N ASP A 84 8.37 -3.67 -1.72
CA ASP A 84 7.93 -3.31 -3.07
C ASP A 84 6.51 -3.82 -3.38
N ALA A 85 6.04 -4.86 -2.67
CA ALA A 85 4.73 -5.47 -2.87
C ALA A 85 3.62 -4.86 -2.01
N VAL A 86 3.92 -3.90 -1.11
CA VAL A 86 2.93 -3.30 -0.22
C VAL A 86 3.11 -1.79 -0.09
N CYS A 87 2.00 -1.06 0.11
CA CYS A 87 2.03 0.37 0.38
C CYS A 87 1.06 0.75 1.51
N HIS A 88 1.30 1.89 2.17
CA HIS A 88 0.40 2.48 3.15
C HIS A 88 -0.92 2.82 2.48
N TYR A 89 -2.00 2.28 3.01
CA TYR A 89 -3.34 2.54 2.52
C TYR A 89 -4.02 3.62 3.35
N VAL A 90 -4.50 4.67 2.68
CA VAL A 90 -5.13 5.84 3.31
C VAL A 90 -6.62 5.98 2.97
N GLY A 91 -7.19 5.03 2.22
CA GLY A 91 -8.59 5.07 1.78
C GLY A 91 -9.61 4.71 2.87
N GLY A 92 -9.14 4.29 4.05
CA GLY A 92 -9.99 3.81 5.14
C GLY A 92 -10.73 2.52 4.80
N THR A 93 -11.29 1.86 5.81
CA THR A 93 -12.34 0.84 5.60
C THR A 93 -13.68 1.48 5.95
N GLU A 94 -14.78 1.02 5.38
CA GLU A 94 -16.15 1.55 5.62
C GLU A 94 -16.62 1.56 7.10
N ASP A 95 -15.76 1.17 8.05
CA ASP A 95 -16.00 1.05 9.49
C ASP A 95 -15.19 2.01 10.38
N ASP A 96 -14.59 3.10 9.84
CA ASP A 96 -14.03 4.22 10.64
C ASP A 96 -14.97 5.44 10.66
#